data_AF-A0A358FW65-F1
#
_entry.id   AF-A0A358FW65-F1
#
_cell.length_a   1.000
_cell.length_b   1.000
_cell.length_c   1.000
_cell.angle_alpha   90.00
_cell.angle_beta   90.00
_cell.angle_gamma   90.00
#
_symmetry.space_group_name_H-M   'P 1'
#
loop_
_entity.id
_entity.type
_entity.pdbx_description
1 polymer ?
#
loop_
_entity_poly.entity_id
_entity_poly.type
_entity_poly.pdbx_seq_one_letter_code
_entity_poly.pdbx_strand_id
1 'polypeptide(L)' 'DFAYTLRLVSEVMSSNGSTSMGSVCSSSLSLMDAGVPIRGAVSGIAMGLVKDGDDYVTLTDILGAEDAFGDMDFKVA' A
#
# COMPACT_ATOMS: atom_id res chain seq x y z
N ASP A 1 11.70 23.46 -6.95
CA ASP A 1 13.17 23.23 -6.93
C ASP A 1 13.63 21.94 -7.59
N PHE A 2 12.77 21.23 -8.33
CA PHE A 2 13.18 20.05 -9.11
C PHE A 2 12.50 20.10 -10.47
N ALA A 3 13.19 20.63 -11.48
CA ALA A 3 12.62 20.98 -12.78
C ALA A 3 12.69 19.82 -13.80
N TYR A 4 12.31 18.62 -13.37
CA TYR A 4 12.27 17.42 -14.18
C TYR A 4 10.86 16.84 -14.20
N THR A 5 10.40 16.42 -15.37
CA THR A 5 9.19 15.59 -15.46
C THR A 5 9.51 14.21 -14.88
N LEU A 6 8.61 13.70 -14.05
CA LEU A 6 8.74 12.39 -13.42
C LEU A 6 7.75 11.40 -14.04
N ARG A 7 8.20 10.18 -14.28
CA ARG A 7 7.35 9.03 -14.59
C ARG A 7 7.76 7.88 -13.70
N LEU A 8 6.82 7.35 -12.92
CA LEU A 8 6.99 6.12 -12.16
C LEU A 8 6.15 5.02 -12.79
N VAL A 9 6.70 3.81 -12.76
CA VAL A 9 6.04 2.59 -13.18
C VAL A 9 6.29 1.58 -12.06
N SER A 10 5.21 1.03 -11.51
CA SER A 10 5.27 -0.06 -10.53
C SER A 10 4.82 -1.34 -11.23
N GLU A 11 5.73 -2.31 -11.32
CA GLU A 11 5.46 -3.62 -11.91
C GLU A 11 5.28 -4.65 -10.78
N VAL A 12 4.10 -5.26 -10.74
CA VAL A 12 3.75 -6.23 -9.71
C VAL A 12 4.26 -7.61 -10.12
N MET A 13 5.37 -8.04 -9.53
CA MET A 13 5.97 -9.35 -9.82
C MET A 13 5.28 -10.51 -9.09
N SER A 14 4.59 -10.21 -7.98
CA SER A 14 3.76 -11.15 -7.22
C SER A 14 2.65 -10.40 -6.48
N SER A 15 1.53 -11.08 -6.21
CA SER A 15 0.38 -10.50 -5.52
C SER A 15 -0.23 -11.53 -4.58
N ASN A 16 -0.25 -11.23 -3.29
CA ASN A 16 -1.02 -11.97 -2.30
C ASN A 16 -1.55 -11.05 -1.19
N GLY A 17 -1.87 -9.81 -1.54
CA GLY A 17 -2.14 -8.73 -0.59
C GLY A 17 -1.69 -7.41 -1.18
N SER A 18 -2.42 -6.34 -0.86
CA SER A 18 -2.35 -4.98 -1.40
C SER A 18 -1.07 -4.56 -2.16
N THR A 19 -1.02 -4.93 -3.45
CA THR A 19 0.06 -4.50 -4.35
C THR A 19 0.02 -3.00 -4.65
N SER A 20 -1.14 -2.36 -4.44
CA SER A 20 -1.28 -0.90 -4.45
C SER A 20 -0.46 -0.23 -3.35
N MET A 21 -0.44 -0.77 -2.13
CA MET A 21 0.35 -0.21 -1.03
C MET A 21 1.84 -0.56 -1.20
N GLY A 22 2.13 -1.76 -1.71
CA GLY A 22 3.48 -2.11 -2.18
C GLY A 22 4.01 -1.12 -3.21
N SER A 23 3.16 -0.64 -4.13
CA SER A 23 3.51 0.36 -5.14
C SER A 23 3.81 1.75 -4.52
N VAL A 24 3.16 2.13 -3.43
CA VAL A 24 3.47 3.37 -2.69
C VAL A 24 4.86 3.27 -2.07
N CYS A 25 5.14 2.19 -1.35
CA CYS A 25 6.41 1.97 -0.67
C CYS A 25 7.57 1.91 -1.68
N SER A 26 7.42 1.13 -2.76
CA SER A 26 8.45 1.00 -3.80
C SER A 26 8.66 2.31 -4.56
N SER A 27 7.61 3.09 -4.80
CA SER A 27 7.70 4.41 -5.43
C SER A 27 8.48 5.40 -4.56
N SER A 28 8.22 5.41 -3.24
CA SER A 28 8.96 6.26 -2.30
C SER A 28 10.46 5.93 -2.34
N LEU A 29 10.82 4.64 -2.31
CA LEU A 29 12.23 4.22 -2.41
C LEU A 29 12.83 4.56 -3.78
N SER A 30 12.11 4.34 -4.87
CA SER A 30 12.58 4.64 -6.23
C SER A 30 12.83 6.14 -6.44
N LEU A 31 12.00 7.00 -5.84
CA LEU A 31 12.19 8.45 -5.86
C LEU A 31 13.44 8.86 -5.09
N MET A 32 13.69 8.27 -3.93
CA MET A 32 14.91 8.52 -3.15
C MET A 32 16.17 8.06 -3.91
N ASP A 33 16.12 6.87 -4.51
CA ASP A 33 17.22 6.29 -5.29
C ASP A 33 17.52 7.14 -6.54
N ALA A 34 16.49 7.64 -7.21
CA ALA A 34 16.63 8.57 -8.33
C ALA A 34 17.07 10.00 -7.92
N GLY A 35 17.28 10.26 -6.63
CA GLY A 35 17.71 11.56 -6.11
C GLY A 35 16.64 12.65 -6.16
N VAL A 36 15.36 12.27 -6.24
CA VAL A 36 14.24 13.22 -6.24
C VAL A 36 14.08 13.80 -4.83
N PRO A 37 14.05 15.13 -4.64
CA PRO A 37 13.95 15.77 -3.33
C PRO A 37 12.50 15.73 -2.82
N ILE A 38 12.04 14.55 -2.44
CA ILE A 38 10.73 14.36 -1.79
C ILE A 38 10.77 14.89 -0.35
N ARG A 39 9.61 15.34 0.16
CA ARG A 39 9.51 15.95 1.49
C ARG A 39 9.79 14.97 2.64
N GLY A 40 9.55 13.68 2.41
CA GLY A 40 9.73 12.61 3.37
C GLY A 40 9.37 11.27 2.75
N ALA A 41 9.73 10.19 3.44
CA ALA A 41 9.33 8.84 3.06
C ALA A 41 7.81 8.68 3.17
N VAL A 42 7.21 7.97 2.20
CA VAL A 42 5.79 7.61 2.23
C VAL A 42 5.68 6.08 2.15
N SER A 43 4.76 5.53 2.94
CA SER A 43 4.47 4.10 3.01
C SER A 43 2.96 3.91 3.05
N GLY A 44 2.49 2.73 2.68
CA GLY A 44 1.08 2.40 2.79
C GLY A 44 0.86 1.01 3.39
N ILE A 45 -0.35 0.76 3.87
CA ILE A 45 -0.79 -0.54 4.39
C ILE A 45 -2.25 -0.79 4.06
N ALA A 46 -2.61 -2.06 3.85
CA ALA A 46 -4.01 -2.49 3.78
C ALA A 46 -4.41 -3.16 5.09
N MET A 47 -5.56 -2.76 5.59
CA MET A 47 -6.17 -3.20 6.82
C MET A 47 -7.49 -3.89 6.47
N GLY A 48 -7.82 -4.93 7.23
CA GLY A 48 -9.09 -5.63 7.11
C GLY A 48 -9.94 -5.50 8.35
N LEU A 49 -11.19 -5.94 8.23
CA LEU A 49 -12.09 -6.11 9.35
C LEU A 49 -12.91 -7.38 9.16
N VAL A 50 -13.06 -8.16 10.23
CA VAL A 50 -14.02 -9.27 10.30
C VAL A 50 -14.99 -8.95 11.44
N LYS A 51 -16.29 -9.06 11.19
CA LYS A 51 -17.37 -8.70 12.13
C LYS A 51 -18.35 -9.85 12.26
N ASP A 52 -18.70 -10.19 13.49
CA ASP A 52 -19.78 -11.12 13.82
C ASP A 52 -20.70 -10.50 14.87
N GLY A 53 -21.94 -10.21 14.50
CA GLY A 53 -22.86 -9.44 15.34
C GLY A 53 -22.29 -8.05 15.69
N ASP A 54 -22.05 -7.80 16.97
CA ASP A 54 -21.45 -6.56 17.49
C ASP A 54 -19.93 -6.66 17.70
N ASP A 55 -19.36 -7.86 17.65
CA ASP A 55 -17.93 -8.09 17.81
C ASP A 55 -17.21 -7.89 16.47
N TYR A 56 -16.01 -7.31 16.51
CA TYR A 56 -15.17 -7.18 15.34
C TYR A 56 -13.68 -7.30 15.68
N VAL A 57 -12.89 -7.72 14.69
CA VAL A 57 -11.42 -7.74 14.76
C VAL A 57 -10.87 -7.01 13.55
N THR A 58 -9.90 -6.13 13.81
CA THR A 58 -9.12 -5.48 12.76
C THR A 58 -7.93 -6.36 12.37
N LEU A 59 -7.76 -6.58 11.09
CA LEU A 59 -6.61 -7.28 10.51
C LEU A 59 -5.61 -6.27 9.94
N THR A 60 -4.32 -6.53 10.11
CA THR A 60 -3.24 -5.65 9.65
C THR A 60 -2.45 -6.37 8.56
N ASP A 61 -2.15 -5.69 7.46
CA ASP A 61 -1.46 -6.24 6.28
C ASP A 61 -2.17 -7.46 5.70
N ILE A 62 -3.41 -7.25 5.25
CA ILE A 62 -4.27 -8.35 4.80
C ILE A 62 -3.76 -9.04 3.53
N LEU A 63 -3.86 -10.36 3.56
CA LEU A 63 -3.68 -11.23 2.42
C LEU A 63 -4.87 -11.14 1.46
N GLY A 64 -4.70 -11.60 0.22
CA GLY A 64 -5.79 -11.62 -0.77
C GLY A 64 -7.00 -12.48 -0.34
N ALA A 65 -6.77 -13.54 0.44
CA ALA A 65 -7.85 -14.35 1.00
C ALA A 65 -8.59 -13.61 2.14
N GLU A 66 -7.87 -12.86 2.97
CA GLU A 66 -8.46 -12.10 4.08
C GLU A 66 -9.28 -10.90 3.59
N ASP A 67 -8.91 -10.32 2.45
CA ASP A 67 -9.73 -9.36 1.69
C ASP A 67 -11.01 -10.04 1.15
N ALA A 68 -10.85 -11.15 0.41
CA ALA A 68 -11.97 -11.83 -0.24
C ALA A 68 -13.05 -12.36 0.72
N PHE A 69 -12.67 -12.72 1.95
CA PHE A 69 -13.57 -13.25 2.98
C PHE A 69 -13.81 -12.30 4.15
N GLY A 70 -13.13 -11.15 4.18
CA GLY A 70 -13.33 -10.11 5.19
C GLY A 70 -14.52 -9.21 4.87
N ASP A 71 -14.91 -8.39 5.84
CA ASP A 71 -16.03 -7.46 5.71
C ASP A 71 -15.59 -6.07 5.23
N MET A 72 -14.28 -5.80 5.24
CA MET A 72 -13.72 -4.51 4.82
C MET A 72 -12.30 -4.67 4.29
N ASP A 73 -12.00 -3.95 3.20
CA ASP A 73 -10.66 -3.62 2.73
C ASP A 73 -10.45 -2.10 2.88
N PHE A 74 -9.61 -1.72 3.85
CA PHE A 74 -9.30 -0.33 4.14
C PHE A 74 -7.82 -0.04 3.88
N LYS A 75 -7.52 0.95 3.04
CA LYS A 75 -6.15 1.29 2.65
C LYS A 75 -5.78 2.68 3.12
N VAL A 76 -4.58 2.83 3.68
CA VAL A 76 -4.03 4.11 4.13
C VAL A 76 -2.59 4.26 3.67
N ALA A 77 -2.25 5.46 3.18
CA ALA A 77 -0.93 5.88 2.71
C ALA A 77 -0.73 7.38 2.97
#